data_AF-A0A8J6RWA1-F1
#
_entry.id   AF-A0A8J6RWA1-F1
#
_cell.length_a   1.000
_cell.length_b   1.000
_cell.length_c   1.000
_cell.angle_alpha   90.00
_cell.angle_beta   90.00
_cell.angle_gamma   90.00
#
_symmetry.space_group_name_H-M   'P 1'
#
loop_
_entity.id
_entity.type
_entity.pdbx_description
1 polymer ?
#
loop_
_entity_poly.entity_id
_entity_poly.type
_entity_poly.pdbx_seq_one_letter_code
_entity_poly.pdbx_strand_id
1 'polypeptide(L)'
;MWTQIDARITQLTGEKFLSSQRRSVSGGCINQGYAISDGQRTYFVKLNQASLVDMFEAEALGLQQMLETNSIRVPKPICWGTEGNSAYLVLEWLELGRGNTQSWEKMGQQLAAMHHWVGKDAFGWDRNNTIGSTPQINTWTAAWGEFYVEHRLGYQFGRALRRGGHFPNQERLLEAIPELLADRQPQPSLVHGDLWGGNASCTVEGEPVVFDPAAYYGDREVDIAMTELFGGFPTAFYRGYNEVFPLDPGYERRKPLYNLYHILNHFNLFGGGYASQASGMIEQILRSI
;
A
#
# COMPACT_ATOMS: atom_id res chain seq x y z
N MET A 1 -16.48 15.60 18.12
CA MET A 1 -15.33 14.76 17.67
C MET A 1 -14.88 13.71 18.67
N TRP A 2 -13.92 13.96 19.57
CA TRP A 2 -13.31 12.89 20.38
C TRP A 2 -14.30 12.08 21.23
N THR A 3 -15.24 12.74 21.91
CA THR A 3 -16.31 12.05 22.66
C THR A 3 -17.13 11.10 21.78
N GLN A 4 -17.30 11.45 20.50
CA GLN A 4 -18.10 10.64 19.57
C GLN A 4 -17.29 9.47 19.02
N ILE A 5 -15.98 9.68 18.80
CA ILE A 5 -15.04 8.59 18.51
C ILE A 5 -15.03 7.59 19.68
N ASP A 6 -14.92 8.07 20.92
CA ASP A 6 -14.91 7.22 22.12
C ASP A 6 -16.23 6.44 22.28
N ALA A 7 -17.38 7.10 22.05
CA ALA A 7 -18.69 6.47 22.05
C ALA A 7 -18.82 5.41 20.94
N ARG A 8 -18.27 5.69 19.74
CA ARG A 8 -18.29 4.75 18.62
C ARG A 8 -17.41 3.53 18.87
N ILE A 9 -16.22 3.72 19.44
CA ILE A 9 -15.36 2.64 19.91
C ILE A 9 -16.13 1.79 20.93
N THR A 10 -16.69 2.41 21.97
CA THR A 10 -17.49 1.74 23.00
C THR A 10 -18.60 0.88 22.40
N GLN A 11 -19.34 1.43 21.44
CA GLN A 11 -20.44 0.73 20.78
C GLN A 11 -19.98 -0.52 20.01
N LEU A 12 -18.84 -0.43 19.31
CA LEU A 12 -18.39 -1.48 18.41
C LEU A 12 -17.54 -2.55 19.10
N THR A 13 -16.78 -2.17 20.13
CA THR A 13 -16.01 -3.14 20.92
C THR A 13 -16.85 -3.80 22.00
N GLY A 14 -17.98 -3.19 22.39
CA GLY A 14 -18.79 -3.61 23.53
C GLY A 14 -18.17 -3.26 24.90
N GLU A 15 -17.01 -2.60 24.90
CA GLU A 15 -16.28 -2.25 26.11
C GLU A 15 -16.21 -0.73 26.26
N LYS A 16 -16.66 -0.21 27.41
CA LYS A 16 -16.65 1.24 27.68
C LYS A 16 -15.25 1.82 27.49
N PHE A 17 -15.10 2.78 26.59
CA PHE A 17 -13.87 3.51 26.31
C PHE A 17 -14.10 5.00 26.48
N LEU A 18 -13.26 5.65 27.27
CA LEU A 18 -13.26 7.09 27.50
C LEU A 18 -11.81 7.57 27.55
N SER A 19 -11.38 8.27 26.50
CA SER A 19 -9.99 8.70 26.39
C SER A 19 -9.68 9.77 27.45
N SER A 20 -8.66 9.50 28.27
CA SER A 20 -8.11 10.42 29.26
C SER A 20 -6.82 11.09 28.75
N GLN A 21 -6.14 10.45 27.80
CA GLN A 21 -4.90 10.93 27.21
C GLN A 21 -4.97 10.93 25.69
N ARG A 22 -4.39 11.97 25.08
CA ARG A 22 -4.29 12.14 23.63
C ARG A 22 -2.92 12.71 23.28
N ARG A 23 -2.19 12.02 22.41
CA ARG A 23 -0.85 12.41 21.99
C ARG A 23 -0.80 12.45 20.47
N SER A 24 -0.31 13.56 19.91
CA SER A 24 0.01 13.62 18.48
C SER A 24 1.17 12.69 18.18
N VAL A 25 1.01 11.88 17.13
CA VAL A 25 2.03 10.98 16.61
C VAL A 25 2.11 11.16 15.09
N SER A 26 3.10 10.55 14.44
CA SER A 26 3.14 10.57 12.97
C SER A 26 1.89 9.90 12.39
N GLY A 27 1.25 10.55 11.41
CA GLY A 27 0.10 10.02 10.66
C GLY A 27 0.43 9.69 9.20
N GLY A 28 1.72 9.58 8.88
CA GLY A 28 2.20 9.54 7.50
C GLY A 28 2.33 10.94 6.89
N CYS A 29 2.36 11.01 5.56
CA CYS A 29 2.64 12.27 4.85
C CYS A 29 1.43 13.22 4.71
N ILE A 30 0.20 12.71 4.88
CA ILE A 30 -1.03 13.45 4.53
C ILE A 30 -2.07 13.56 5.66
N ASN A 31 -1.99 12.71 6.68
CA ASN A 31 -2.98 12.65 7.77
C ASN A 31 -2.38 13.13 9.09
N GLN A 32 -3.26 13.58 9.99
CA GLN A 32 -2.89 13.81 11.38
C GLN A 32 -3.07 12.52 12.16
N GLY A 33 -2.01 12.04 12.83
CA GLY A 33 -2.04 10.83 13.65
C GLY A 33 -2.15 11.14 15.14
N TYR A 34 -3.00 10.39 15.85
CA TYR A 34 -3.16 10.51 17.29
C TYR A 34 -3.15 9.14 17.96
N ALA A 35 -2.47 9.04 19.10
CA ALA A 35 -2.67 7.96 20.06
C ALA A 35 -3.70 8.45 21.09
N ILE A 36 -4.83 7.75 21.21
CA ILE A 36 -5.86 8.03 22.22
C ILE A 36 -5.90 6.87 23.22
N SER A 37 -5.90 7.18 24.52
CA SER A 37 -5.84 6.16 25.57
C SER A 37 -6.75 6.48 26.74
N ASP A 38 -7.35 5.44 27.33
CA ASP A 38 -8.08 5.51 28.60
C ASP A 38 -7.19 5.19 29.82
N GLY A 39 -5.89 4.89 29.59
CA GLY A 39 -4.92 4.45 30.59
C GLY A 39 -4.74 2.93 30.67
N GLN A 40 -5.60 2.15 30.02
CA GLN A 40 -5.48 0.68 29.91
C GLN A 40 -5.36 0.23 28.45
N ARG A 41 -6.14 0.84 27.57
CA ARG A 41 -6.16 0.58 26.13
C ARG A 41 -5.77 1.83 25.36
N THR A 42 -5.18 1.61 24.21
CA THR A 42 -4.77 2.67 23.29
C THR A 42 -5.28 2.35 21.90
N TYR A 43 -5.70 3.37 21.16
CA TYR A 43 -6.05 3.27 19.75
C TYR A 43 -5.26 4.30 18.96
N PHE A 44 -4.96 3.95 17.70
CA PHE A 44 -4.42 4.90 16.73
C PHE A 44 -5.56 5.53 15.95
N VAL A 45 -5.57 6.86 15.83
CA VAL A 45 -6.57 7.60 15.07
C VAL A 45 -5.90 8.42 13.99
N LYS A 46 -6.28 8.17 12.74
CA LYS A 46 -5.98 9.06 11.62
C LYS A 46 -7.12 10.05 11.45
N LEU A 47 -6.78 11.32 11.23
CA LEU A 47 -7.73 12.39 10.93
C LEU A 47 -7.38 13.08 9.62
N ASN A 48 -8.42 13.47 8.89
CA ASN A 48 -8.33 14.37 7.74
C ASN A 48 -9.66 15.13 7.56
N GLN A 49 -9.80 15.91 6.48
CA GLN A 49 -11.03 16.61 6.13
C GLN A 49 -12.17 15.62 5.87
N ALA A 50 -13.41 16.00 6.22
CA ALA A 50 -14.60 15.14 6.07
C ALA A 50 -14.81 14.61 4.64
N SER A 51 -14.39 15.35 3.62
CA SER A 51 -14.46 14.94 2.21
C SER A 51 -13.56 13.75 1.84
N LEU A 52 -12.63 13.36 2.72
CA LEU A 52 -11.71 12.24 2.53
C LEU A 52 -12.14 10.99 3.30
N VAL A 53 -13.42 10.88 3.70
CA VAL A 53 -13.94 9.69 4.38
C VAL A 53 -13.78 8.41 3.53
N ASP A 54 -13.98 8.50 2.22
CA ASP A 54 -13.85 7.36 1.31
C ASP A 54 -12.42 6.79 1.29
N MET A 55 -11.41 7.63 1.50
CA MET A 55 -10.00 7.20 1.64
C MET A 55 -9.83 6.32 2.88
N PHE A 56 -10.38 6.74 4.01
CA PHE A 56 -10.31 5.98 5.26
C PHE A 56 -11.15 4.71 5.23
N GLU A 57 -12.32 4.77 4.59
CA GLU A 57 -13.14 3.58 4.38
C GLU A 57 -12.40 2.56 3.50
N ALA A 58 -11.76 3.01 2.42
CA ALA A 58 -10.97 2.14 1.57
C ALA A 58 -9.75 1.53 2.30
N GLU A 59 -9.02 2.33 3.09
CA GLU A 59 -7.91 1.81 3.90
C GLU A 59 -8.39 0.75 4.91
N ALA A 60 -9.50 1.02 5.61
CA ALA A 60 -10.08 0.08 6.56
C ALA A 60 -10.48 -1.25 5.90
N LEU A 61 -11.13 -1.20 4.73
CA LEU A 61 -11.49 -2.41 3.99
C LEU A 61 -10.27 -3.18 3.49
N GLY A 62 -9.20 -2.49 3.08
CA GLY A 62 -7.95 -3.11 2.67
C GLY A 62 -7.31 -3.89 3.83
N LEU A 63 -7.27 -3.27 5.02
CA LEU A 63 -6.82 -3.92 6.24
C LEU A 63 -7.71 -5.12 6.63
N GLN A 64 -9.03 -5.00 6.50
CA GLN A 64 -9.95 -6.12 6.77
C GLN A 64 -9.67 -7.32 5.87
N GLN A 65 -9.51 -7.10 4.56
CA GLN A 65 -9.21 -8.20 3.64
C GLN A 65 -7.84 -8.83 3.91
N MET A 66 -6.84 -8.05 4.29
CA MET A 66 -5.54 -8.60 4.71
C MET A 66 -5.63 -9.40 6.01
N LEU A 67 -6.55 -9.07 6.93
CA LEU A 67 -6.78 -9.91 8.11
C LEU A 67 -7.43 -11.25 7.75
N GLU A 68 -8.32 -11.28 6.76
CA GLU A 68 -9.02 -12.50 6.31
C GLU A 68 -8.06 -13.56 5.76
N THR A 69 -6.90 -13.17 5.24
CA THR A 69 -5.88 -14.11 4.74
C THR A 69 -5.18 -14.88 5.86
N ASN A 70 -5.30 -14.44 7.13
CA ASN A 70 -4.66 -15.03 8.30
C ASN A 70 -3.14 -15.25 8.13
N SER A 71 -2.44 -14.33 7.45
CA SER A 71 -1.03 -14.49 7.07
C SER A 71 -0.07 -13.54 7.77
N ILE A 72 -0.07 -12.26 7.40
CA ILE A 72 0.77 -11.20 7.97
C ILE A 72 -0.06 -10.31 8.91
N ARG A 73 0.57 -9.80 9.98
CA ARG A 73 -0.11 -8.88 10.89
C ARG A 73 -0.35 -7.54 10.19
N VAL A 74 -1.57 -7.04 10.36
CA VAL A 74 -1.94 -5.65 10.05
C VAL A 74 -2.72 -5.07 11.22
N PRO A 75 -2.73 -3.74 11.43
CA PRO A 75 -3.53 -3.14 12.50
C PRO A 75 -5.02 -3.38 12.25
N LYS A 76 -5.74 -3.84 13.27
CA LYS A 76 -7.19 -4.08 13.14
C LYS A 76 -7.95 -2.76 12.99
N PRO A 77 -8.77 -2.59 11.93
CA PRO A 77 -9.65 -1.44 11.83
C PRO A 77 -10.84 -1.59 12.79
N ILE A 78 -11.02 -0.60 13.66
CA ILE A 78 -12.07 -0.58 14.68
C ILE A 78 -13.31 0.13 14.16
N CYS A 79 -13.15 1.36 13.66
CA CYS A 79 -14.22 2.15 13.10
C CYS A 79 -13.69 3.33 12.27
N TRP A 80 -14.54 3.89 11.41
CA TRP A 80 -14.26 5.08 10.63
C TRP A 80 -15.56 5.85 10.38
N GLY A 81 -15.43 7.10 9.95
CA GLY A 81 -16.58 7.92 9.60
C GLY A 81 -16.25 9.40 9.55
N THR A 82 -17.30 10.23 9.60
CA THR A 82 -17.18 11.68 9.69
C THR A 82 -17.77 12.19 10.99
N GLU A 83 -17.23 13.30 11.47
CA GLU A 83 -17.70 13.98 12.67
C GLU A 83 -17.35 15.46 12.56
N GLY A 84 -18.37 16.29 12.31
CA GLY A 84 -18.19 17.68 11.91
C GLY A 84 -17.46 17.78 10.57
N ASN A 85 -16.39 18.58 10.51
CA ASN A 85 -15.59 18.80 9.29
C ASN A 85 -14.40 17.82 9.15
N SER A 86 -14.35 16.77 9.97
CA SER A 86 -13.27 15.80 9.97
C SER A 86 -13.76 14.41 9.59
N ALA A 87 -12.99 13.70 8.78
CA ALA A 87 -13.06 12.25 8.63
C ALA A 87 -12.05 11.60 9.59
N TYR A 88 -12.34 10.38 10.03
CA TYR A 88 -11.47 9.63 10.92
C TYR A 88 -11.42 8.14 10.57
N LEU A 89 -10.29 7.52 10.91
CA LEU A 89 -10.08 6.07 10.95
C LEU A 89 -9.44 5.71 12.30
N VAL A 90 -10.09 4.82 13.05
CA VAL A 90 -9.59 4.26 14.30
C VAL A 90 -9.07 2.85 14.04
N LEU A 91 -7.80 2.64 14.36
CA LEU A 91 -7.11 1.37 14.26
C LEU A 91 -6.64 0.90 15.64
N GLU A 92 -6.40 -0.40 15.76
CA GLU A 92 -5.62 -0.99 16.82
C GLU A 92 -4.27 -0.26 16.98
N TRP A 93 -3.91 0.04 18.22
CA TRP A 93 -2.58 0.54 18.52
C TRP A 93 -1.59 -0.62 18.58
N LEU A 94 -0.48 -0.48 17.86
CA LEU A 94 0.62 -1.44 17.87
C LEU A 94 1.87 -0.75 18.40
N GLU A 95 2.47 -1.32 19.45
CA GLU A 95 3.76 -0.87 19.95
C GLU A 95 4.85 -1.37 19.00
N LEU A 96 5.34 -0.46 18.16
CA LEU A 96 6.37 -0.76 17.17
C LEU A 96 7.75 -0.78 17.82
N GLY A 97 8.51 -1.83 17.50
CA GLY A 97 9.89 -2.04 17.94
C GLY A 97 10.84 -2.10 16.76
N ARG A 98 11.98 -2.78 16.98
CA ARG A 98 12.91 -3.14 15.92
C ARG A 98 12.89 -4.65 15.74
N GLY A 99 12.64 -5.10 14.52
CA GLY A 99 12.78 -6.51 14.16
C GLY A 99 14.24 -6.95 14.15
N ASN A 100 14.46 -8.25 14.41
CA ASN A 100 15.75 -8.90 14.16
C ASN A 100 15.71 -9.67 12.83
N THR A 101 16.82 -10.34 12.47
CA THR A 101 16.91 -11.14 11.25
C THR A 101 15.78 -12.16 11.10
N GLN A 102 15.40 -12.84 12.18
CA GLN A 102 14.33 -13.84 12.18
C GLN A 102 12.95 -13.20 11.99
N SER A 103 12.70 -12.03 12.59
CA SER A 103 11.46 -11.28 12.36
C SER A 103 11.32 -10.90 10.89
N TRP A 104 12.38 -10.39 10.25
CA TRP A 104 12.32 -10.02 8.82
C TRP A 104 12.17 -11.22 7.89
N GLU A 105 12.83 -12.34 8.18
CA GLU A 105 12.60 -13.59 7.45
C GLU A 105 11.15 -14.07 7.57
N LYS A 106 10.59 -14.06 8.79
CA LYS A 106 9.19 -14.37 9.03
C LYS A 106 8.25 -13.40 8.30
N MET A 107 8.61 -12.12 8.21
CA MET A 107 7.85 -11.13 7.43
C MET A 107 7.76 -11.53 5.96
N GLY A 108 8.88 -11.94 5.35
CA GLY A 108 8.91 -12.41 3.97
C GLY A 108 8.01 -13.62 3.77
N GLN A 109 8.09 -14.60 4.66
CA GLN A 109 7.25 -15.81 4.63
C GLN A 109 5.75 -15.48 4.78
N GLN A 110 5.39 -14.59 5.70
CA GLN A 110 4.01 -14.17 5.93
C GLN A 110 3.43 -13.34 4.79
N LEU A 111 4.23 -12.45 4.18
CA LEU A 111 3.82 -11.71 2.99
C LEU A 111 3.62 -12.66 1.79
N ALA A 112 4.52 -13.62 1.59
CA ALA A 112 4.36 -14.65 0.57
C ALA A 112 3.07 -15.46 0.78
N ALA A 113 2.74 -15.81 2.02
CA ALA A 113 1.47 -16.46 2.35
C ALA A 113 0.24 -15.57 2.05
N MET A 114 0.33 -14.25 2.27
CA MET A 114 -0.71 -13.30 1.85
C MET A 114 -0.90 -13.32 0.33
N HIS A 115 0.19 -13.24 -0.43
CA HIS A 115 0.14 -13.25 -1.90
C HIS A 115 -0.31 -14.59 -2.50
N HIS A 116 -0.12 -15.69 -1.77
CA HIS A 116 -0.61 -17.00 -2.16
C HIS A 116 -2.11 -17.18 -1.91
N TRP A 117 -2.72 -16.33 -1.09
CA TRP A 117 -4.16 -16.42 -0.83
C TRP A 117 -4.94 -16.11 -2.10
N VAL A 118 -5.73 -17.09 -2.56
CA VAL A 118 -6.52 -17.01 -3.78
C VAL A 118 -7.93 -16.57 -3.42
N GLY A 119 -8.32 -15.38 -3.87
CA GLY A 119 -9.68 -14.86 -3.64
C GLY A 119 -10.41 -14.35 -4.88
N LYS A 120 -9.71 -14.13 -5.99
CA LYS A 120 -10.25 -13.51 -7.21
C LYS A 120 -9.56 -14.08 -8.45
N ASP A 121 -10.25 -13.96 -9.58
CA ASP A 121 -9.84 -14.42 -10.91
C ASP A 121 -9.53 -13.26 -11.89
N ALA A 122 -9.59 -12.01 -11.41
CA ALA A 122 -9.29 -10.80 -12.16
C ALA A 122 -8.46 -9.82 -11.33
N PHE A 123 -7.89 -8.80 -11.98
CA PHE A 123 -7.09 -7.74 -11.36
C PHE A 123 -7.94 -6.52 -11.08
N GLY A 124 -7.70 -5.86 -9.95
CA GLY A 124 -8.50 -4.73 -9.49
C GLY A 124 -9.03 -4.93 -8.08
N TRP A 125 -10.12 -4.24 -7.76
CA TRP A 125 -10.73 -4.26 -6.44
C TRP A 125 -12.19 -3.80 -6.49
N ASP A 126 -12.97 -4.14 -5.47
CA ASP A 126 -14.41 -3.81 -5.43
C ASP A 126 -14.68 -2.30 -5.34
N ARG A 127 -13.63 -1.49 -5.09
CA ARG A 127 -13.67 -0.04 -5.16
C ARG A 127 -12.32 0.59 -5.47
N ASN A 128 -12.38 1.82 -5.95
CA ASN A 128 -11.20 2.69 -6.01
C ASN A 128 -10.75 3.06 -4.59
N ASN A 129 -9.45 3.27 -4.44
CA ASN A 129 -8.83 3.73 -3.22
C ASN A 129 -7.80 4.82 -3.55
N THR A 130 -6.76 4.98 -2.75
CA THR A 130 -5.73 6.00 -2.96
C THR A 130 -4.34 5.45 -2.70
N ILE A 131 -3.36 5.96 -3.45
CA ILE A 131 -1.92 5.77 -3.22
C ILE A 131 -1.31 7.12 -2.80
N GLY A 132 -1.12 7.30 -1.49
CA GLY A 132 -1.02 8.64 -0.92
C GLY A 132 -2.34 9.41 -1.10
N SER A 133 -2.30 10.62 -1.67
CA SER A 133 -3.53 11.38 -1.99
C SER A 133 -3.98 11.24 -3.45
N THR A 134 -3.30 10.41 -4.25
CA THR A 134 -3.68 10.15 -5.64
C THR A 134 -4.75 9.06 -5.68
N PRO A 135 -5.90 9.27 -6.37
CA PRO A 135 -6.88 8.20 -6.57
C PRO A 135 -6.24 7.04 -7.34
N GLN A 136 -6.46 5.82 -6.89
CA GLN A 136 -6.02 4.59 -7.54
C GLN A 136 -7.25 3.88 -8.09
N ILE A 137 -7.27 3.72 -9.42
CA ILE A 137 -8.38 3.11 -10.15
C ILE A 137 -8.26 1.59 -10.07
N ASN A 138 -9.33 0.91 -9.69
CA ASN A 138 -9.34 -0.52 -9.41
C ASN A 138 -10.45 -1.25 -10.17
N THR A 139 -10.96 -0.67 -11.27
CA THR A 139 -11.90 -1.36 -12.15
C THR A 139 -11.36 -2.75 -12.51
N TRP A 140 -12.22 -3.77 -12.39
CA TRP A 140 -11.84 -5.15 -12.65
C TRP A 140 -11.43 -5.36 -14.11
N THR A 141 -10.27 -5.98 -14.33
CA THR A 141 -9.70 -6.28 -15.64
C THR A 141 -9.15 -7.69 -15.64
N ALA A 142 -9.39 -8.45 -16.72
CA ALA A 142 -8.97 -9.85 -16.80
C ALA A 142 -7.46 -10.01 -17.03
N ALA A 143 -6.84 -9.16 -17.85
CA ALA A 143 -5.43 -9.25 -18.19
C ALA A 143 -4.58 -8.27 -17.37
N TRP A 144 -3.47 -8.76 -16.80
CA TRP A 144 -2.58 -7.93 -15.97
C TRP A 144 -1.96 -6.78 -16.76
N GLY A 145 -1.50 -7.03 -17.99
CA GLY A 145 -0.90 -6.01 -18.84
C GLY A 145 -1.87 -4.87 -19.14
N GLU A 146 -3.13 -5.18 -19.46
CA GLU A 146 -4.18 -4.19 -19.70
C GLU A 146 -4.47 -3.37 -18.44
N PHE A 147 -4.64 -4.04 -17.30
CA PHE A 147 -4.84 -3.38 -16.00
C PHE A 147 -3.71 -2.41 -15.68
N TYR A 148 -2.46 -2.84 -15.89
CA TYR A 148 -1.28 -2.06 -15.55
C TYR A 148 -1.08 -0.87 -16.50
N VAL A 149 -1.37 -1.04 -17.79
CA VAL A 149 -1.37 0.06 -18.78
C VAL A 149 -2.45 1.08 -18.43
N GLU A 150 -3.70 0.66 -18.26
CA GLU A 150 -4.83 1.58 -18.16
C GLU A 150 -4.94 2.22 -16.77
N HIS A 151 -4.93 1.39 -15.72
CA HIS A 151 -5.28 1.80 -14.37
C HIS A 151 -4.09 2.10 -13.47
N ARG A 152 -2.85 1.82 -13.92
CA ARG A 152 -1.62 2.21 -13.21
C ARG A 152 -0.85 3.27 -14.01
N LEU A 153 -0.03 2.90 -14.97
CA LEU A 153 0.89 3.83 -15.64
C LEU A 153 0.16 4.89 -16.47
N GLY A 154 -0.81 4.49 -17.30
CA GLY A 154 -1.58 5.42 -18.13
C GLY A 154 -2.31 6.48 -17.30
N TYR A 155 -2.93 6.07 -16.20
CA TYR A 155 -3.55 6.99 -15.26
C TYR A 155 -2.54 7.97 -14.62
N GLN A 156 -1.38 7.49 -14.18
CA GLN A 156 -0.32 8.34 -13.60
C GLN A 156 0.27 9.32 -14.64
N PHE A 157 0.49 8.89 -15.88
CA PHE A 157 0.92 9.78 -16.98
C PHE A 157 -0.13 10.85 -17.29
N GLY A 158 -1.41 10.47 -17.37
CA GLY A 158 -2.50 11.41 -17.59
C GLY A 158 -2.58 12.48 -16.49
N ARG A 159 -2.31 12.11 -15.22
CA ARG A 159 -2.19 13.06 -14.12
C ARG A 159 -0.94 13.93 -14.25
N ALA A 160 0.19 13.34 -14.61
CA ALA A 160 1.45 14.05 -14.74
C ALA A 160 1.38 15.13 -15.81
N LEU A 161 0.75 14.83 -16.95
CA LEU A 161 0.51 15.80 -18.02
C LEU A 161 -0.28 17.02 -17.53
N ARG A 162 -1.35 16.80 -16.75
CA ARG A 162 -2.15 17.90 -16.17
C ARG A 162 -1.37 18.76 -15.17
N ARG A 163 -0.27 18.24 -14.63
CA ARG A 163 0.65 18.96 -13.73
C ARG A 163 1.87 19.54 -14.44
N GLY A 164 1.90 19.52 -15.78
CA GLY A 164 3.02 20.02 -16.59
C GLY A 164 4.20 19.06 -16.70
N GLY A 165 4.02 17.79 -16.31
CA GLY A 165 4.99 16.73 -16.58
C GLY A 165 5.03 16.38 -18.06
N HIS A 166 6.23 16.13 -18.59
CA HIS A 166 6.44 15.76 -19.99
C HIS A 166 7.42 14.59 -20.08
N PHE A 167 6.93 13.48 -20.65
CA PHE A 167 7.68 12.23 -20.81
C PHE A 167 7.60 11.81 -22.28
N PRO A 168 8.58 12.18 -23.14
CA PRO A 168 8.49 11.99 -24.59
C PRO A 168 8.21 10.56 -25.03
N ASN A 169 8.73 9.58 -24.28
CA ASN A 169 8.62 8.16 -24.60
C ASN A 169 7.48 7.44 -23.86
N GLN A 170 6.54 8.16 -23.25
CA GLN A 170 5.43 7.55 -22.50
C GLN A 170 4.54 6.67 -23.39
N GLU A 171 4.20 7.11 -24.60
CA GLU A 171 3.30 6.38 -25.51
C GLU A 171 3.98 5.09 -25.98
N ARG A 172 5.23 5.20 -26.44
CA ARG A 172 6.07 4.05 -26.80
C ARG A 172 6.20 3.05 -25.66
N LEU A 173 6.36 3.52 -24.42
CA LEU A 173 6.40 2.63 -23.25
C LEU A 173 5.06 1.92 -23.04
N LEU A 174 3.94 2.65 -23.05
CA LEU A 174 2.61 2.06 -22.86
C LEU A 174 2.30 0.99 -23.91
N GLU A 175 2.68 1.23 -25.18
CA GLU A 175 2.55 0.28 -26.28
C GLU A 175 3.43 -0.97 -26.10
N ALA A 176 4.57 -0.86 -25.42
CA ALA A 176 5.50 -1.96 -25.23
C ALA A 176 5.20 -2.83 -23.99
N ILE A 177 4.36 -2.37 -23.06
CA ILE A 177 4.00 -3.11 -21.83
C ILE A 177 3.38 -4.49 -22.11
N PRO A 178 2.44 -4.64 -23.06
CA PRO A 178 1.89 -5.96 -23.39
C PRO A 178 2.97 -6.98 -23.77
N GLU A 179 4.01 -6.57 -24.49
CA GLU A 179 5.14 -7.43 -24.84
C GLU A 179 6.06 -7.68 -23.63
N LEU A 180 6.39 -6.65 -22.85
CA LEU A 180 7.18 -6.77 -21.62
C LEU A 180 6.58 -7.74 -20.58
N LEU A 181 5.24 -7.85 -20.59
CA LEU A 181 4.47 -8.70 -19.68
C LEU A 181 3.89 -9.94 -20.37
N ALA A 182 4.22 -10.22 -21.63
CA ALA A 182 3.63 -11.33 -22.40
C ALA A 182 3.87 -12.70 -21.72
N ASP A 183 5.09 -12.91 -21.22
CA ASP A 183 5.49 -14.12 -20.50
C ASP A 183 5.02 -14.15 -19.04
N ARG A 184 4.32 -13.10 -18.58
CA ARG A 184 3.84 -12.96 -17.20
C ARG A 184 2.33 -13.16 -17.15
N GLN A 185 1.93 -14.32 -16.64
CA GLN A 185 0.53 -14.66 -16.35
C GLN A 185 0.36 -14.82 -14.83
N PRO A 186 0.39 -13.71 -14.06
CA PRO A 186 0.35 -13.80 -12.61
C PRO A 186 -1.04 -14.24 -12.18
N GLN A 187 -1.11 -15.06 -11.13
CA GLN A 187 -2.36 -15.18 -10.38
C GLN A 187 -2.66 -13.82 -9.71
N PRO A 188 -3.92 -13.37 -9.67
CA PRO A 188 -4.27 -12.16 -8.92
C PRO A 188 -4.01 -12.36 -7.41
N SER A 189 -3.00 -11.67 -6.90
CA SER A 189 -2.63 -11.69 -5.48
C SER A 189 -3.18 -10.45 -4.79
N LEU A 190 -3.73 -10.59 -3.58
CA LEU A 190 -4.00 -9.43 -2.72
C LEU A 190 -2.67 -8.78 -2.34
N VAL A 191 -2.36 -7.61 -2.92
CA VAL A 191 -1.13 -6.86 -2.64
C VAL A 191 -1.38 -5.75 -1.62
N HIS A 192 -0.33 -5.40 -0.88
CA HIS A 192 -0.31 -4.20 -0.04
C HIS A 192 -0.46 -2.92 -0.87
N GLY A 193 0.22 -2.85 -2.02
CA GLY A 193 0.11 -1.78 -3.00
C GLY A 193 0.91 -0.51 -2.69
N ASP A 194 1.44 -0.38 -1.47
CA ASP A 194 2.37 0.69 -1.05
C ASP A 194 3.44 0.18 -0.07
N LEU A 195 4.06 -0.97 -0.36
CA LEU A 195 4.94 -1.66 0.60
C LEU A 195 6.40 -1.16 0.53
N TRP A 196 6.75 -0.19 1.39
CA TRP A 196 8.10 0.32 1.54
C TRP A 196 8.48 0.46 3.02
N GLY A 197 9.71 0.91 3.32
CA GLY A 197 10.24 0.93 4.69
C GLY A 197 9.44 1.77 5.69
N GLY A 198 8.61 2.70 5.21
CA GLY A 198 7.70 3.48 6.05
C GLY A 198 6.44 2.73 6.48
N ASN A 199 6.08 1.64 5.77
CA ASN A 199 4.81 0.91 5.89
C ASN A 199 4.99 -0.54 6.37
N ALA A 200 6.20 -0.89 6.84
CA ALA A 200 6.52 -2.20 7.38
C ALA A 200 7.39 -2.06 8.64
N SER A 201 7.09 -2.85 9.66
CA SER A 201 7.84 -2.84 10.92
C SER A 201 7.69 -4.18 11.65
N CYS A 202 8.20 -4.25 12.87
CA CYS A 202 7.89 -5.33 13.81
C CYS A 202 7.38 -4.73 15.11
N THR A 203 6.52 -5.45 15.83
CA THR A 203 6.13 -5.07 17.19
C THR A 203 7.33 -5.18 18.15
N VAL A 204 7.19 -4.69 19.37
CA VAL A 204 8.21 -4.86 20.43
C VAL A 204 8.46 -6.33 20.77
N GLU A 205 7.50 -7.22 20.54
CA GLU A 205 7.62 -8.68 20.65
C GLU A 205 8.27 -9.32 19.41
N GLY A 206 8.57 -8.53 18.37
CA GLY A 206 9.20 -9.01 17.14
C GLY A 206 8.23 -9.63 16.13
N GLU A 207 6.92 -9.42 16.27
CA GLU A 207 5.91 -9.84 15.29
C GLU A 207 5.96 -8.93 14.06
N PRO A 208 6.12 -9.46 12.83
CA PRO A 208 6.12 -8.64 11.62
C PRO A 208 4.77 -8.01 11.34
N VAL A 209 4.74 -6.72 11.03
CA VAL A 209 3.52 -5.97 10.71
C VAL A 209 3.69 -5.09 9.47
N VAL A 210 2.65 -5.03 8.65
CA VAL A 210 2.51 -4.03 7.58
C VAL A 210 1.27 -3.16 7.82
N PHE A 211 1.30 -1.93 7.33
CA PHE A 211 0.25 -0.94 7.58
C PHE A 211 0.22 0.12 6.47
N ASP A 212 -0.87 0.88 6.41
CA ASP A 212 -1.14 1.92 5.40
C ASP A 212 -1.25 1.36 3.96
N PRO A 213 -2.14 0.37 3.71
CA PRO A 213 -2.24 -0.27 2.41
C PRO A 213 -2.93 0.59 1.35
N ALA A 214 -2.50 0.43 0.11
CA ALA A 214 -3.21 0.84 -1.11
C ALA A 214 -3.70 -0.43 -1.86
N ALA A 215 -4.47 -1.27 -1.15
CA ALA A 215 -4.75 -2.65 -1.54
C ALA A 215 -5.48 -2.83 -2.87
N TYR A 216 -5.17 -3.91 -3.58
CA TYR A 216 -5.91 -4.42 -4.75
C TYR A 216 -5.44 -5.85 -5.07
N TYR A 217 -6.10 -6.53 -6.01
CA TYR A 217 -5.61 -7.77 -6.60
C TYR A 217 -4.74 -7.45 -7.81
N GLY A 218 -3.46 -7.80 -7.73
CA GLY A 218 -2.44 -7.47 -8.73
C GLY A 218 -1.38 -8.54 -8.87
N ASP A 219 -0.35 -8.27 -9.65
CA ASP A 219 0.87 -9.08 -9.61
C ASP A 219 1.61 -8.86 -8.27
N ARG A 220 1.85 -9.94 -7.52
CA ARG A 220 2.63 -9.92 -6.26
C ARG A 220 3.99 -9.23 -6.36
N GLU A 221 4.58 -9.18 -7.56
CA GLU A 221 5.89 -8.55 -7.78
C GLU A 221 5.86 -7.03 -7.59
N VAL A 222 4.69 -6.38 -7.63
CA VAL A 222 4.58 -4.93 -7.40
C VAL A 222 4.99 -4.56 -5.98
N ASP A 223 4.60 -5.36 -4.99
CA ASP A 223 4.98 -5.14 -3.59
C ASP A 223 6.48 -5.35 -3.40
N ILE A 224 7.03 -6.43 -3.99
CA ILE A 224 8.45 -6.75 -3.84
C ILE A 224 9.32 -5.69 -4.51
N ALA A 225 8.93 -5.22 -5.70
CA ALA A 225 9.60 -4.12 -6.37
C ALA A 225 9.63 -2.86 -5.49
N MET A 226 8.49 -2.52 -4.86
CA MET A 226 8.39 -1.35 -3.99
C MET A 226 9.26 -1.47 -2.74
N THR A 227 9.42 -2.66 -2.16
CA THR A 227 10.34 -2.87 -1.02
C THR A 227 11.80 -2.55 -1.36
N GLU A 228 12.20 -2.69 -2.63
CA GLU A 228 13.55 -2.44 -3.13
C GLU A 228 13.79 -0.97 -3.53
N LEU A 229 12.73 -0.16 -3.69
CA LEU A 229 12.83 1.18 -4.28
C LEU A 229 13.46 2.23 -3.35
N PHE A 230 13.12 2.22 -2.06
CA PHE A 230 13.52 3.24 -1.08
C PHE A 230 14.40 2.69 0.03
N GLY A 231 15.58 2.19 -0.35
CA GLY A 231 16.62 1.73 0.58
C GLY A 231 16.62 0.21 0.86
N GLY A 232 15.60 -0.51 0.39
CA GLY A 232 15.55 -1.97 0.49
C GLY A 232 15.16 -2.48 1.87
N PHE A 233 14.51 -3.64 1.91
CA PHE A 233 14.39 -4.43 3.14
C PHE A 233 15.68 -5.23 3.41
N PRO A 234 15.88 -5.74 4.65
CA PRO A 234 17.00 -6.62 4.95
C PRO A 234 16.98 -7.90 4.11
N THR A 235 18.14 -8.46 3.75
CA THR A 235 18.26 -9.69 2.94
C THR A 235 17.44 -10.87 3.46
N ALA A 236 17.28 -10.96 4.78
CA ALA A 236 16.47 -11.99 5.43
C ALA A 236 15.01 -11.99 4.97
N PHE A 237 14.42 -10.82 4.71
CA PHE A 237 13.07 -10.69 4.16
C PHE A 237 12.95 -11.37 2.80
N TYR A 238 13.84 -11.04 1.86
CA TYR A 238 13.79 -11.62 0.52
C TYR A 238 14.05 -13.13 0.53
N ARG A 239 14.94 -13.61 1.43
CA ARG A 239 15.14 -15.05 1.63
C ARG A 239 13.83 -15.73 2.06
N GLY A 240 13.22 -15.25 3.14
CA GLY A 240 11.97 -15.82 3.65
C GLY A 240 10.82 -15.77 2.64
N TYR A 241 10.72 -14.69 1.85
CA TYR A 241 9.72 -14.60 0.79
C TYR A 241 9.96 -15.64 -0.31
N ASN A 242 11.19 -15.73 -0.82
CA ASN A 242 11.52 -16.65 -1.91
C ASN A 242 11.53 -18.13 -1.49
N GLU A 243 11.64 -18.45 -0.20
CA GLU A 243 11.45 -19.81 0.30
C GLU A 243 10.00 -20.29 0.15
N VAL A 244 9.03 -19.38 0.26
CA VAL A 244 7.60 -19.71 0.23
C VAL A 244 7.01 -19.49 -1.16
N PHE A 245 7.30 -18.34 -1.78
CA PHE A 245 6.78 -17.97 -3.10
C PHE A 245 7.91 -17.39 -3.98
N PRO A 246 8.80 -18.25 -4.53
CA PRO A 246 9.95 -17.84 -5.32
C PRO A 246 9.57 -16.86 -6.44
N LEU A 247 10.31 -15.76 -6.60
CA LEU A 247 10.14 -14.84 -7.73
C LEU A 247 10.52 -15.53 -9.04
N ASP A 248 9.80 -15.18 -10.10
CA ASP A 248 10.07 -15.74 -11.42
C ASP A 248 11.38 -15.15 -11.99
N PRO A 249 12.14 -15.89 -12.80
CA PRO A 249 13.42 -15.41 -13.37
C PRO A 249 13.35 -14.07 -14.12
N GLY A 250 12.18 -13.68 -14.63
CA GLY A 250 11.96 -12.41 -15.32
C GLY A 250 11.77 -11.18 -14.41
N TYR A 251 11.77 -11.35 -13.08
CA TYR A 251 11.49 -10.27 -12.13
C TYR A 251 12.41 -9.06 -12.31
N GLU A 252 13.72 -9.28 -12.52
CA GLU A 252 14.69 -8.18 -12.69
C GLU A 252 14.38 -7.28 -13.90
N ARG A 253 13.72 -7.82 -14.93
CA ARG A 253 13.26 -7.03 -16.10
C ARG A 253 11.97 -6.26 -15.81
N ARG A 254 11.07 -6.84 -15.00
CA ARG A 254 9.76 -6.24 -14.66
C ARG A 254 9.82 -5.23 -13.53
N LYS A 255 10.76 -5.39 -12.60
CA LYS A 255 10.93 -4.50 -11.44
C LYS A 255 10.99 -3.00 -11.79
N PRO A 256 11.82 -2.54 -12.76
CA PRO A 256 11.84 -1.13 -13.13
C PRO A 256 10.47 -0.61 -13.60
N LEU A 257 9.70 -1.44 -14.31
CA LEU A 257 8.34 -1.12 -14.75
C LEU A 257 7.37 -0.98 -13.56
N TYR A 258 7.47 -1.87 -12.57
CA TYR A 258 6.69 -1.80 -11.33
C TYR A 258 7.04 -0.57 -10.48
N ASN A 259 8.33 -0.27 -10.34
CA ASN A 259 8.78 0.90 -9.59
C ASN A 259 8.46 2.24 -10.29
N LEU A 260 8.36 2.26 -11.62
CA LEU A 260 7.99 3.47 -12.36
C LEU A 260 6.63 4.02 -11.92
N TYR A 261 5.67 3.15 -11.58
CA TYR A 261 4.37 3.57 -11.07
C TYR A 261 4.49 4.45 -9.82
N HIS A 262 5.30 4.02 -8.85
CA HIS A 262 5.53 4.77 -7.62
C HIS A 262 6.31 6.05 -7.87
N ILE A 263 7.29 6.06 -8.77
CA ILE A 263 8.04 7.28 -9.11
C ILE A 263 7.15 8.32 -9.82
N LEU A 264 6.28 7.89 -10.74
CA LEU A 264 5.29 8.79 -11.34
C LEU A 264 4.29 9.30 -10.30
N ASN A 265 3.88 8.45 -9.34
CA ASN A 265 3.04 8.91 -8.23
C ASN A 265 3.76 9.96 -7.37
N HIS A 266 5.02 9.75 -7.05
CA HIS A 266 5.84 10.71 -6.31
C HIS A 266 6.02 12.02 -7.08
N PHE A 267 6.22 11.97 -8.40
CA PHE A 267 6.18 13.17 -9.23
C PHE A 267 4.81 13.87 -9.14
N ASN A 268 3.71 13.13 -9.21
CA ASN A 268 2.37 13.70 -9.12
C ASN A 268 2.05 14.32 -7.75
N LEU A 269 2.68 13.85 -6.67
CA LEU A 269 2.50 14.39 -5.32
C LEU A 269 3.47 15.53 -5.01
N PHE A 270 4.74 15.39 -5.39
CA PHE A 270 5.84 16.22 -4.91
C PHE A 270 6.59 16.98 -6.01
N GLY A 271 6.42 16.59 -7.29
CA GLY A 271 7.09 17.20 -8.44
C GLY A 271 8.61 17.02 -8.42
N GLY A 272 9.34 17.99 -8.97
CA GLY A 272 10.79 18.08 -8.84
C GLY A 272 11.57 16.91 -9.45
N GLY A 273 12.59 16.43 -8.72
CA GLY A 273 13.57 15.44 -9.20
C GLY A 273 12.98 14.10 -9.66
N TYR A 274 11.76 13.76 -9.23
CA TYR A 274 11.07 12.54 -9.67
C TYR A 274 10.74 12.53 -11.17
N ALA A 275 10.62 13.71 -11.81
CA ALA A 275 10.46 13.77 -13.27
C ALA A 275 11.68 13.22 -13.99
N SER A 276 12.88 13.67 -13.61
CA SER A 276 14.13 13.20 -14.20
C SER A 276 14.36 11.71 -13.93
N GLN A 277 14.00 11.24 -12.73
CA GLN A 277 14.08 9.82 -12.38
C GLN A 277 13.13 8.97 -13.24
N ALA A 278 11.86 9.37 -13.37
CA ALA A 278 10.89 8.69 -14.23
C ALA A 278 11.37 8.63 -15.68
N SER A 279 11.87 9.74 -16.24
CA SER A 279 12.44 9.76 -17.59
C SER A 279 13.60 8.78 -17.74
N GLY A 280 14.54 8.73 -16.79
CA GLY A 280 15.65 7.78 -16.83
C GLY A 280 15.19 6.32 -16.77
N MET A 281 14.17 6.03 -15.96
CA MET A 281 13.58 4.68 -15.87
C MET A 281 12.86 4.27 -17.16
N ILE A 282 12.12 5.20 -17.80
CA ILE A 282 11.46 4.95 -19.09
C ILE A 282 12.51 4.57 -20.15
N GLU A 283 13.62 5.32 -20.24
CA GLU A 283 14.72 5.00 -21.16
C GLU A 283 15.36 3.64 -20.86
N GLN A 284 15.57 3.33 -19.58
CA GLN A 284 16.13 2.04 -19.16
C GLN A 284 15.23 0.88 -19.59
N ILE A 285 13.92 0.99 -19.34
CA ILE A 285 12.95 -0.06 -19.70
C ILE A 285 12.94 -0.27 -21.22
N LEU A 286 12.85 0.81 -21.99
CA LEU A 286 12.79 0.74 -23.46
C LEU A 286 14.07 0.22 -24.13
N ARG A 287 15.22 0.28 -23.45
CA ARG A 287 16.48 -0.33 -23.91
C ARG A 287 16.56 -1.83 -23.65
N SER A 288 15.70 -2.36 -22.78
CA SER A 288 15.66 -3.79 -22.41
C SER A 288 14.66 -4.61 -23.23
N ILE A 289 13.99 -3.95 -24.17
CA ILE A 289 13.09 -4.47 -25.19
C ILE A 289 13.90 -4.57 -26.49
#